data_AF-A0A0N4Z1X5-F1
#
_entry.id   AF-A0A0N4Z1X5-F1
#
_cell.length_a   1.000
_cell.length_b   1.000
_cell.length_c   1.000
_cell.angle_alpha   90.00
_cell.angle_beta   90.00
_cell.angle_gamma   90.00
#
_symmetry.space_group_name_H-M   'P 1'
#
loop_
_entity.id
_entity.type
_entity.pdbx_description
1 polymer ?
#
loop_
_entity_poly.entity_id
_entity_poly.type
_entity_poly.pdbx_seq_one_letter_code
_entity_poly.pdbx_strand_id
1 'polypeptide(L)'
;MMNIIFFFIFIFSIVILPICTSNPYLKLKECRDKDMNCYLQVAEDPSRCESEEFVMKNCLKSCQKCDGLIIPPEYDIKKVPQNLKRVAFLIGKWRSDFGGKADFPTIPRFTYGEELDFKLSTLDTFPSLNYTAFAWEQFEEIELHSEQGYLTMNANGTRVALTTVMSNGFATVEEGKENGNAIEFRLKRIGRVNFSRDLPVRRMIRTWILMNETFLESNLIMSTVTHPMIQHTSITYQKIFP
;
A
#
# COMPACT_ATOMS: atom_id res chain seq x y z
N MET A 1 43.83 -5.02 -69.50
CA MET A 1 44.47 -5.09 -68.18
C MET A 1 44.51 -3.65 -67.66
N MET A 2 43.68 -3.20 -66.73
CA MET A 2 43.51 -3.69 -65.36
C MET A 2 42.14 -3.15 -64.87
N ASN A 3 41.26 -4.04 -64.42
CA ASN A 3 39.91 -3.70 -63.95
C ASN A 3 39.98 -3.13 -62.52
N ILE A 4 39.48 -1.91 -62.31
CA ILE A 4 39.26 -1.35 -60.98
C ILE A 4 37.77 -1.50 -60.66
N ILE A 5 37.47 -2.44 -59.78
CA ILE A 5 36.12 -2.71 -59.28
C ILE A 5 35.82 -1.68 -58.19
N PHE A 6 34.88 -0.76 -58.44
CA PHE A 6 34.33 0.13 -57.41
C PHE A 6 33.33 -0.65 -56.54
N PHE A 7 33.71 -0.94 -55.31
CA PHE A 7 32.82 -1.53 -54.29
C PHE A 7 31.97 -0.41 -53.68
N PHE A 8 30.69 -0.32 -54.05
CA PHE A 8 29.73 0.55 -53.37
C PHE A 8 29.32 -0.08 -52.03
N ILE A 9 29.87 0.42 -50.92
CA ILE A 9 29.41 0.07 -49.57
C ILE A 9 28.16 0.91 -49.29
N PHE A 10 26.98 0.29 -49.39
CA PHE A 10 25.74 0.85 -48.86
C PHE A 10 25.77 0.74 -47.33
N ILE A 11 26.12 1.83 -46.64
CA ILE A 11 25.92 1.93 -45.18
C ILE A 11 24.43 2.19 -44.96
N PHE A 12 23.67 1.14 -44.65
CA PHE A 12 22.33 1.27 -44.09
C PHE A 12 22.45 1.96 -42.73
N SER A 13 22.07 3.24 -42.63
CA SER A 13 21.82 3.87 -41.34
C SER A 13 20.59 3.21 -40.73
N ILE A 14 20.82 2.27 -39.79
CA ILE A 14 19.78 1.79 -38.90
C ILE A 14 19.43 2.96 -37.98
N VAL A 15 18.34 3.64 -38.29
CA VAL A 15 17.71 4.59 -37.37
C VAL A 15 17.13 3.78 -36.23
N ILE A 16 17.89 3.62 -35.15
CA ILE A 16 17.35 3.16 -33.87
C ILE A 16 16.44 4.29 -33.37
N LEU A 17 15.15 4.19 -33.70
CA LEU A 17 14.12 4.96 -33.03
C LEU A 17 14.19 4.59 -31.53
N PRO A 18 14.35 5.55 -30.62
CA PRO A 18 14.25 5.26 -29.20
C PRO A 18 12.82 4.81 -28.96
N ILE A 19 12.65 3.55 -28.58
CA ILE A 19 11.41 3.09 -27.98
C ILE A 19 11.32 3.83 -26.65
N CYS A 20 10.62 4.96 -26.65
CA CYS A 20 10.11 5.57 -25.44
C CYS A 20 9.20 4.53 -24.78
N THR A 21 9.71 3.82 -23.78
CA THR A 21 8.87 3.16 -22.80
C THR A 21 8.17 4.28 -22.03
N SER A 22 7.01 4.72 -22.51
CA SER A 22 6.17 5.60 -21.71
C SER A 22 5.75 4.83 -20.48
N ASN A 23 6.29 5.24 -19.34
CA ASN A 23 5.81 4.86 -18.02
C ASN A 23 4.27 5.00 -18.01
N PRO A 24 3.49 3.95 -17.71
CA PRO A 24 2.02 4.03 -17.70
C PRO A 24 1.48 5.02 -16.66
N TYR A 25 2.33 5.50 -15.75
CA TYR A 25 2.01 6.58 -14.82
C TYR A 25 2.47 7.92 -15.41
N LEU A 26 1.67 8.42 -16.36
CA LEU A 26 1.74 9.80 -16.81
C LEU A 26 1.70 10.71 -15.57
N LYS A 27 2.68 11.62 -15.41
CA LYS A 27 2.63 12.66 -14.38
C LYS A 27 1.40 13.54 -14.67
N LEU A 28 0.28 13.22 -14.04
CA LEU A 28 -0.90 14.06 -13.98
C LEU A 28 -0.48 15.37 -13.32
N LYS A 29 -0.34 16.42 -14.13
CA LYS A 29 -0.17 17.77 -13.61
C LYS A 29 -1.48 18.11 -12.88
N GLU A 30 -1.38 18.31 -11.56
CA GLU A 30 -2.38 18.92 -10.66
C GLU A 30 -3.58 18.11 -10.16
N CYS A 31 -3.80 16.85 -10.57
CA CYS A 31 -4.92 16.10 -9.98
C CYS A 31 -4.57 15.45 -8.64
N ARG A 32 -4.95 16.11 -7.56
CA ARG A 32 -4.80 15.64 -6.17
C ARG A 32 -5.99 16.06 -5.33
N ASP A 33 -6.19 15.33 -4.25
CA ASP A 33 -7.02 15.85 -3.16
C ASP A 33 -6.25 16.93 -2.40
N LYS A 34 -6.97 17.92 -1.87
CA LYS A 34 -6.44 19.04 -1.07
C LYS A 34 -6.86 18.95 0.39
N ASP A 35 -7.77 18.04 0.71
CA ASP A 35 -8.24 17.76 2.05
C ASP A 35 -8.02 16.27 2.36
N MET A 36 -7.46 15.98 3.53
CA MET A 36 -7.15 14.62 3.96
C MET A 36 -8.41 13.76 4.14
N ASN A 37 -9.58 14.36 4.39
CA ASN A 37 -10.83 13.65 4.62
C ASN A 37 -11.62 13.38 3.33
N CYS A 38 -11.10 13.72 2.15
CA CYS A 38 -11.78 13.47 0.88
C CYS A 38 -12.21 12.00 0.72
N TYR A 39 -11.39 11.05 1.19
CA TYR A 39 -11.76 9.63 1.17
C TYR A 39 -13.07 9.37 1.92
N LEU A 40 -13.25 9.99 3.09
CA LEU A 40 -14.40 9.78 3.96
C LEU A 40 -15.63 10.44 3.36
N GLN A 41 -15.49 11.68 2.87
CA GLN A 41 -16.57 12.42 2.23
C GLN A 41 -17.15 11.64 1.04
N VAL A 42 -16.28 11.14 0.17
CA VAL A 42 -16.69 10.41 -1.04
C VAL A 42 -17.17 8.99 -0.73
N ALA A 43 -16.55 8.29 0.22
CA ALA A 43 -17.02 6.96 0.62
C ALA A 43 -18.36 7.00 1.36
N GLU A 44 -18.62 8.04 2.16
CA GLU A 44 -19.90 8.25 2.84
C GLU A 44 -21.04 8.49 1.86
N ASP A 45 -20.87 9.47 0.97
CA ASP A 45 -21.87 9.86 0.00
C ASP A 45 -21.19 10.31 -1.31
N PRO A 46 -21.15 9.42 -2.32
CA PRO A 46 -20.58 9.74 -3.63
C PRO A 46 -21.26 10.92 -4.34
N SER A 47 -22.52 11.25 -4.01
CA SER A 47 -23.24 12.36 -4.65
C SER A 47 -22.66 13.73 -4.30
N ARG A 48 -21.90 13.84 -3.19
CA ARG A 48 -21.18 15.05 -2.79
C ARG A 48 -20.20 15.55 -3.86
N CYS A 49 -19.72 14.65 -4.70
CA CYS A 49 -18.89 15.01 -5.85
C CYS A 49 -19.60 15.87 -6.90
N GLU A 50 -20.92 16.01 -6.83
CA GLU A 50 -21.74 16.81 -7.75
C GLU A 50 -22.58 17.87 -7.04
N SER A 51 -22.85 17.70 -5.74
CA SER A 51 -23.75 18.56 -4.97
C SER A 51 -23.05 19.49 -3.97
N GLU A 52 -21.84 19.16 -3.50
CA GLU A 52 -21.16 19.92 -2.45
C GLU A 52 -19.93 20.67 -2.98
N GLU A 53 -19.99 22.00 -2.97
CA GLU A 53 -18.93 22.87 -3.50
C GLU A 53 -17.54 22.57 -2.88
N PHE A 54 -17.50 22.31 -1.57
CA PHE A 54 -16.25 21.98 -0.88
C PHE A 54 -15.63 20.69 -1.44
N VAL A 55 -16.41 19.62 -1.58
CA VAL A 55 -15.93 18.32 -2.08
C VAL A 55 -15.54 18.44 -3.54
N MET A 56 -16.34 19.10 -4.36
CA MET A 56 -16.03 19.36 -5.77
C MET A 56 -14.69 20.07 -5.97
N LYS A 57 -14.37 21.04 -5.11
CA LYS A 57 -13.16 21.86 -5.22
C LYS A 57 -11.90 21.20 -4.63
N ASN A 58 -12.06 20.37 -3.60
CA ASN A 58 -10.93 19.83 -2.82
C ASN A 58 -10.70 18.34 -3.03
N CYS A 59 -11.65 17.58 -3.58
CA CYS A 59 -11.58 16.12 -3.64
C CYS A 59 -11.55 15.58 -5.08
N LEU A 60 -10.84 16.25 -5.99
CA LEU A 60 -10.81 15.90 -7.42
C LEU A 60 -10.39 14.45 -7.67
N LYS A 61 -9.42 13.94 -6.91
CA LYS A 61 -8.88 12.60 -7.09
C LYS A 61 -9.81 11.56 -6.50
N SER A 62 -10.28 11.75 -5.28
CA SER A 62 -11.29 10.91 -4.64
C SER A 62 -12.59 10.84 -5.45
N CYS A 63 -13.03 11.96 -6.03
CA CYS A 63 -14.20 12.04 -6.92
C CYS A 63 -13.96 11.49 -8.33
N GLN A 64 -12.74 11.05 -8.66
CA GLN A 64 -12.37 10.52 -9.97
C GLN A 64 -12.62 11.52 -11.11
N LYS A 65 -12.40 12.82 -10.85
CA LYS A 65 -12.49 13.90 -11.83
C LYS A 65 -11.15 14.25 -12.48
N CYS A 66 -10.15 13.39 -12.29
CA CYS A 66 -8.86 13.52 -12.94
C CYS A 66 -8.94 13.01 -14.38
N ASP A 67 -8.50 13.81 -15.35
CA ASP A 67 -8.44 13.38 -16.75
C ASP A 67 -7.56 12.13 -16.90
N GLY A 68 -8.06 11.11 -17.61
CA GLY A 68 -7.33 9.87 -17.85
C GLY A 68 -7.16 8.94 -16.63
N LEU A 69 -7.72 9.29 -15.47
CA LEU A 69 -7.72 8.41 -14.30
C LEU A 69 -8.82 7.36 -14.43
N ILE A 70 -8.42 6.11 -14.64
CA ILE A 70 -9.32 4.95 -14.66
C ILE A 70 -9.12 4.19 -13.36
N ILE A 71 -10.17 4.14 -12.52
CA ILE A 71 -10.14 3.42 -11.25
C ILE A 71 -10.80 2.05 -11.41
N PRO A 72 -10.03 0.95 -11.27
CA PRO A 72 -10.61 -0.38 -11.23
C PRO A 72 -11.61 -0.51 -10.07
N PRO A 73 -12.68 -1.31 -10.21
CA PRO A 73 -13.72 -1.45 -9.19
C PRO A 73 -13.17 -1.81 -7.79
N GLU A 74 -12.10 -2.60 -7.73
CA GLU A 74 -11.45 -3.01 -6.49
C GLU A 74 -10.71 -1.85 -5.77
N TYR A 75 -10.57 -0.69 -6.40
CA TYR A 75 -10.01 0.52 -5.80
C TYR A 75 -11.02 1.68 -5.73
N ASP A 76 -12.26 1.46 -6.14
CA ASP A 76 -13.28 2.49 -6.22
C ASP A 76 -13.89 2.80 -4.84
N ILE A 77 -13.41 3.87 -4.21
CA ILE A 77 -13.87 4.29 -2.88
C ILE A 77 -15.37 4.64 -2.83
N LYS A 78 -16.02 4.91 -3.97
CA LYS A 78 -17.48 5.15 -4.04
C LYS A 78 -18.30 3.87 -3.81
N LYS A 79 -17.68 2.69 -3.94
CA LYS A 79 -18.32 1.38 -3.80
C LYS A 79 -18.05 0.73 -2.44
N VAL A 80 -17.45 1.46 -1.50
CA VAL A 80 -17.06 0.91 -0.20
C VAL A 80 -18.30 0.58 0.63
N PRO A 81 -18.45 -0.66 1.11
CA PRO A 81 -19.53 -1.06 2.01
C PRO A 81 -19.57 -0.23 3.29
N GLN A 82 -20.78 -0.01 3.84
CA GLN A 82 -21.00 0.91 4.96
C GLN A 82 -20.08 0.67 6.16
N ASN A 83 -19.78 -0.59 6.51
CA ASN A 83 -18.93 -0.93 7.64
C ASN A 83 -17.43 -0.63 7.40
N LEU A 84 -16.99 -0.46 6.15
CA LEU A 84 -15.59 -0.24 5.75
C LEU A 84 -15.27 1.23 5.41
N LYS A 85 -16.26 2.13 5.34
CA LYS A 85 -16.07 3.52 4.91
C LYS A 85 -15.00 4.27 5.72
N ARG A 86 -14.90 3.99 7.02
CA ARG A 86 -13.92 4.60 7.93
C ARG A 86 -12.48 4.19 7.67
N VAL A 87 -12.26 3.06 7.01
CA VAL A 87 -10.91 2.59 6.61
C VAL A 87 -10.68 2.71 5.12
N ALA A 88 -11.58 3.38 4.38
CA ALA A 88 -11.46 3.57 2.94
C ALA A 88 -10.20 4.34 2.54
N PHE A 89 -9.60 5.11 3.47
CA PHE A 89 -8.33 5.78 3.22
C PHE A 89 -7.21 4.81 2.87
N LEU A 90 -7.25 3.56 3.34
CA LEU A 90 -6.23 2.56 3.03
C LEU A 90 -6.28 2.10 1.57
N ILE A 91 -7.44 2.16 0.91
CA ILE A 91 -7.65 1.61 -0.44
C ILE A 91 -6.70 2.27 -1.43
N GLY A 92 -5.95 1.43 -2.15
CA GLY A 92 -4.89 1.85 -3.05
C GLY A 92 -3.56 1.13 -2.80
N LYS A 93 -2.55 1.58 -3.52
CA LYS A 93 -1.16 1.14 -3.39
C LYS A 93 -0.33 2.22 -2.72
N TRP A 94 0.46 1.79 -1.75
CA TRP A 94 1.33 2.63 -0.95
C TRP A 94 2.74 2.11 -1.08
N ARG A 95 3.69 2.95 -1.46
CA ARG A 95 5.06 2.51 -1.72
C ARG A 95 6.08 3.42 -1.03
N SER A 96 7.13 2.81 -0.51
CA SER A 96 8.33 3.51 -0.08
C SER A 96 9.54 2.69 -0.51
N ASP A 97 10.40 3.23 -1.37
CA ASP A 97 11.60 2.50 -1.79
C ASP A 97 12.71 2.55 -0.72
N PHE A 98 12.73 3.63 0.07
CA PHE A 98 13.82 3.89 1.03
C PHE A 98 13.36 4.30 2.44
N GLY A 99 12.06 4.43 2.69
CA GLY A 99 11.54 4.97 3.95
C GLY A 99 11.45 3.95 5.09
N GLY A 100 11.62 2.66 4.82
CA GLY A 100 11.57 1.61 5.82
C GLY A 100 12.82 1.54 6.67
N LYS A 101 12.64 1.38 7.99
CA LYS A 101 13.72 1.17 8.96
C LYS A 101 13.37 -0.03 9.82
N ALA A 102 14.29 -0.98 9.93
CA ALA A 102 14.19 -2.11 10.84
C ALA A 102 15.26 -1.96 11.94
N ASP A 103 14.83 -2.10 13.19
CA ASP A 103 15.70 -2.09 14.36
C ASP A 103 15.16 -3.10 15.38
N PHE A 104 15.96 -4.10 15.74
CA PHE A 104 15.63 -5.03 16.83
C PHE A 104 16.94 -5.60 17.39
N PRO A 105 17.08 -5.87 18.71
CA PRO A 105 18.37 -6.22 19.31
C PRO A 105 19.09 -7.44 18.71
N THR A 106 18.37 -8.32 18.01
CA THR A 106 18.91 -9.55 17.42
C THR A 106 19.14 -9.47 15.90
N ILE A 107 18.87 -8.32 15.27
CA ILE A 107 19.10 -8.08 13.85
C ILE A 107 19.94 -6.80 13.67
N PRO A 108 20.78 -6.70 12.64
CA PRO A 108 21.41 -5.43 12.31
C PRO A 108 20.35 -4.39 11.99
N ARG A 109 20.65 -3.11 12.23
CA ARG A 109 19.82 -2.02 11.71
C ARG A 109 19.99 -1.96 10.20
N PHE A 110 18.88 -1.96 9.49
CA PHE A 110 18.89 -1.78 8.04
C PHE A 110 17.65 -1.00 7.59
N THR A 111 17.71 -0.55 6.35
CA THR A 111 16.61 0.13 5.68
C THR A 111 16.09 -0.75 4.56
N TYR A 112 14.79 -0.65 4.27
CA TYR A 112 14.12 -1.52 3.30
C TYR A 112 13.09 -0.74 2.49
N GLY A 113 12.75 -1.27 1.32
CA GLY A 113 11.62 -0.82 0.54
C GLY A 113 10.40 -1.70 0.77
N GLU A 114 9.20 -1.15 0.67
CA GLU A 114 7.96 -1.91 0.80
C GLU A 114 6.81 -1.28 0.01
N GLU A 115 5.95 -2.15 -0.53
CA GLU A 115 4.69 -1.79 -1.18
C GLU A 115 3.53 -2.49 -0.47
N LEU A 116 2.52 -1.71 -0.08
CA LEU A 116 1.23 -2.20 0.38
C LEU A 116 0.20 -2.08 -0.75
N ASP A 117 -0.73 -3.03 -0.82
CA ASP A 117 -1.85 -3.01 -1.75
C ASP A 117 -3.14 -3.36 -1.00
N PHE A 118 -4.10 -2.44 -0.99
CA PHE A 118 -5.41 -2.61 -0.38
C PHE A 118 -6.49 -2.52 -1.46
N LYS A 119 -7.24 -3.61 -1.61
CA LYS A 119 -8.30 -3.76 -2.62
C LYS A 119 -9.62 -4.10 -1.95
N LEU A 120 -10.72 -3.53 -2.39
CA LEU A 120 -12.05 -4.01 -2.07
C LEU A 120 -12.20 -5.47 -2.53
N SER A 121 -12.63 -6.32 -1.61
CA SER A 121 -12.96 -7.71 -1.91
C SER A 121 -14.21 -7.77 -2.79
N THR A 122 -14.27 -8.77 -3.67
CA THR A 122 -15.41 -9.05 -4.56
C THR A 122 -16.54 -9.81 -3.85
N LEU A 123 -16.38 -10.13 -2.56
CA LEU A 123 -17.36 -10.88 -1.78
C LEU A 123 -18.36 -9.93 -1.10
N ASP A 124 -19.55 -9.80 -1.68
CA ASP A 124 -20.61 -8.91 -1.17
C ASP A 124 -21.15 -9.33 0.20
N THR A 125 -21.14 -10.63 0.51
CA THR A 125 -21.68 -11.19 1.76
C THR A 125 -20.78 -10.94 2.96
N PHE A 126 -19.48 -10.77 2.73
CA PHE A 126 -18.48 -10.53 3.76
C PHE A 126 -17.53 -9.40 3.32
N PRO A 127 -17.97 -8.13 3.44
CA PRO A 127 -17.14 -6.99 3.10
C PRO A 127 -15.78 -7.03 3.78
N SER A 128 -14.72 -7.01 2.98
CA SER A 128 -13.34 -6.96 3.44
C SER A 128 -12.47 -6.17 2.46
N LEU A 129 -11.28 -5.77 2.92
CA LEU A 129 -10.19 -5.36 2.03
C LEU A 129 -9.20 -6.52 1.91
N ASN A 130 -8.84 -6.90 0.70
CA ASN A 130 -7.66 -7.74 0.45
C ASN A 130 -6.43 -6.88 0.73
N TYR A 131 -5.48 -7.45 1.47
CA TYR A 131 -4.25 -6.80 1.88
C TYR A 131 -3.05 -7.61 1.40
N THR A 132 -2.08 -6.94 0.79
CA THR A 132 -0.74 -7.50 0.58
C THR A 132 0.32 -6.47 0.97
N ALA A 133 1.42 -6.94 1.52
CA ALA A 133 2.66 -6.20 1.71
C ALA A 133 3.82 -7.00 1.13
N PHE A 134 4.67 -6.33 0.37
CA PHE A 134 5.88 -6.92 -0.20
C PHE A 134 7.06 -6.02 0.13
N ALA A 135 8.03 -6.54 0.86
CA ALA A 135 9.22 -5.81 1.31
C ALA A 135 10.48 -6.38 0.63
N TRP A 136 11.36 -5.48 0.21
CA TRP A 136 12.59 -5.81 -0.50
C TRP A 136 13.80 -5.04 0.06
N GLU A 137 14.98 -5.60 -0.20
CA GLU A 137 16.27 -4.97 0.04
C GLU A 137 16.51 -3.82 -0.95
N GLN A 138 17.10 -2.72 -0.50
CA GLN A 138 17.14 -1.45 -1.25
C GLN A 138 17.98 -1.48 -2.54
N PHE A 139 19.03 -2.29 -2.59
CA PHE A 139 20.03 -2.26 -3.65
C PHE A 139 19.84 -3.39 -4.66
N GLU A 140 19.44 -4.58 -4.20
CA GLU A 140 19.34 -5.77 -5.05
C GLU A 140 17.88 -6.20 -5.33
N GLU A 141 16.89 -5.46 -4.80
CA GLU A 141 15.44 -5.77 -4.87
C GLU A 141 15.11 -7.21 -4.44
N ILE A 142 15.95 -7.78 -3.57
CA ILE A 142 15.77 -9.12 -3.04
C ILE A 142 14.60 -9.08 -2.06
N GLU A 143 13.62 -9.97 -2.26
CA GLU A 143 12.51 -10.14 -1.32
C GLU A 143 13.04 -10.44 0.10
N LEU A 144 12.63 -9.61 1.05
CA LEU A 144 12.93 -9.81 2.47
C LEU A 144 11.77 -10.49 3.18
N HIS A 145 10.56 -10.02 2.90
CA HIS A 145 9.35 -10.41 3.60
C HIS A 145 8.12 -10.11 2.75
N SER A 146 7.14 -11.00 2.78
CA SER A 146 5.83 -10.74 2.20
C SER A 146 4.73 -11.18 3.14
N GLU A 147 3.66 -10.40 3.19
CA GLU A 147 2.49 -10.60 4.03
C GLU A 147 1.24 -10.46 3.17
N GLN A 148 0.27 -11.33 3.36
CA GLN A 148 -1.01 -11.25 2.65
C GLN A 148 -2.16 -11.65 3.56
N GLY A 149 -3.35 -11.07 3.33
CA GLY A 149 -4.47 -11.29 4.21
C GLY A 149 -5.70 -10.44 3.90
N TYR A 150 -6.50 -10.24 4.95
CA TYR A 150 -7.75 -9.50 4.86
C TYR A 150 -7.88 -8.54 6.04
N LEU A 151 -8.37 -7.34 5.74
CA LEU A 151 -8.86 -6.38 6.73
C LEU A 151 -10.39 -6.42 6.74
N THR A 152 -10.96 -6.62 7.91
CA THR A 152 -12.41 -6.70 8.12
C THR A 152 -12.83 -5.74 9.22
N MET A 153 -14.09 -5.30 9.17
CA MET A 153 -14.69 -4.50 10.24
C MET A 153 -16.00 -5.11 10.68
N ASN A 154 -16.29 -5.00 11.99
CA ASN A 154 -17.58 -5.39 12.52
C ASN A 154 -18.71 -4.54 11.91
N ALA A 155 -19.95 -5.01 12.03
CA ALA A 155 -21.11 -4.40 11.34
C ALA A 155 -21.31 -2.90 11.62
N ASN A 156 -20.92 -2.43 12.81
CA ASN A 156 -21.05 -1.01 13.19
C ASN A 156 -19.80 -0.16 12.83
N GLY A 157 -18.77 -0.73 12.22
CA GLY A 157 -17.57 -0.02 11.80
C GLY A 157 -16.71 0.52 12.95
N THR A 158 -16.77 -0.08 14.14
CA THR A 158 -16.04 0.41 15.33
C THR A 158 -14.80 -0.41 15.68
N ARG A 159 -14.74 -1.66 15.21
CA ARG A 159 -13.61 -2.57 15.44
C ARG A 159 -13.14 -3.11 14.12
N VAL A 160 -11.83 -3.09 13.96
CA VAL A 160 -11.14 -3.54 12.76
C VAL A 160 -10.26 -4.73 13.13
N ALA A 161 -10.21 -5.72 12.25
CA ALA A 161 -9.35 -6.88 12.39
C ALA A 161 -8.51 -7.05 11.13
N LEU A 162 -7.25 -7.38 11.32
CA LEU A 162 -6.31 -7.72 10.26
C LEU A 162 -5.87 -9.18 10.48
N THR A 163 -6.11 -10.02 9.48
CA THR A 163 -5.70 -11.43 9.52
C THR A 163 -4.73 -11.71 8.39
N THR A 164 -3.53 -12.19 8.71
CA THR A 164 -2.45 -12.31 7.72
C THR A 164 -1.71 -13.63 7.82
N VAL A 165 -1.09 -14.01 6.70
CA VAL A 165 -0.08 -15.05 6.57
C VAL A 165 1.16 -14.46 5.93
N MET A 166 2.33 -14.90 6.37
CA MET A 166 3.62 -14.31 6.01
C MET A 166 4.58 -15.36 5.43
N SER A 167 5.46 -14.95 4.52
CA SER A 167 6.41 -15.84 3.84
C SER A 167 7.43 -16.50 4.78
N ASN A 168 7.71 -15.90 5.95
CA ASN A 168 8.53 -16.48 7.01
C ASN A 168 7.78 -17.52 7.89
N GLY A 169 6.55 -17.89 7.52
CA GLY A 169 5.80 -18.98 8.15
C GLY A 169 5.04 -18.59 9.42
N PHE A 170 4.67 -17.31 9.56
CA PHE A 170 3.77 -16.83 10.59
C PHE A 170 2.37 -16.57 10.05
N ALA A 171 1.37 -16.69 10.92
CA ALA A 171 0.01 -16.26 10.68
C ALA A 171 -0.49 -15.46 11.88
N THR A 172 -1.13 -14.32 11.67
CA THR A 172 -1.58 -13.45 12.77
C THR A 172 -3.07 -13.12 12.67
N VAL A 173 -3.65 -12.89 13.84
CA VAL A 173 -4.92 -12.20 14.02
C VAL A 173 -4.64 -11.00 14.89
N GLU A 174 -4.85 -9.81 14.34
CA GLU A 174 -4.73 -8.53 15.04
C GLU A 174 -6.10 -7.84 15.10
N GLU A 175 -6.42 -7.20 16.22
CA GLU A 175 -7.65 -6.43 16.37
C GLU A 175 -7.36 -5.04 16.92
N GLY A 176 -8.13 -4.06 16.45
CA GLY A 176 -7.94 -2.66 16.76
C GLY A 176 -9.23 -1.84 16.73
N LYS A 177 -9.05 -0.53 16.86
CA LYS A 177 -10.07 0.48 16.60
C LYS A 177 -9.51 1.51 15.64
N GLU A 178 -10.37 2.01 14.77
CA GLU A 178 -10.11 3.18 13.95
C GLU A 178 -10.37 4.45 14.79
N ASN A 179 -9.53 5.47 14.63
CA ASN A 179 -9.60 6.75 15.33
C ASN A 179 -9.25 7.92 14.39
N GLY A 180 -10.25 8.40 13.64
CA GLY A 180 -10.13 9.44 12.63
C GLY A 180 -9.36 8.99 11.38
N ASN A 181 -8.04 9.07 11.47
CA ASN A 181 -7.09 8.80 10.39
C ASN A 181 -6.05 7.75 10.79
N ALA A 182 -6.24 7.10 11.94
CA ALA A 182 -5.31 6.14 12.49
C ALA A 182 -6.00 4.83 12.88
N ILE A 183 -5.25 3.74 12.81
CA ILE A 183 -5.66 2.43 13.32
C ILE A 183 -4.52 1.88 14.16
N GLU A 184 -4.82 1.51 15.41
CA GLU A 184 -3.92 0.73 16.26
C GLU A 184 -4.45 -0.70 16.37
N PHE A 185 -3.69 -1.65 15.84
CA PHE A 185 -3.92 -3.08 15.96
C PHE A 185 -3.13 -3.67 17.11
N ARG A 186 -3.72 -4.66 17.79
CA ARG A 186 -3.05 -5.45 18.82
C ARG A 186 -3.18 -6.92 18.50
N LEU A 187 -2.07 -7.63 18.55
CA LEU A 187 -2.01 -9.07 18.34
C LEU A 187 -2.94 -9.81 19.32
N LYS A 188 -3.83 -10.63 18.77
CA LYS A 188 -4.72 -11.53 19.51
C LYS A 188 -4.23 -12.96 19.46
N ARG A 189 -3.76 -13.40 18.29
CA ARG A 189 -3.27 -14.75 18.08
C ARG A 189 -2.18 -14.75 17.03
N ILE A 190 -1.18 -15.58 17.27
CA ILE A 190 -0.09 -15.86 16.32
C ILE A 190 0.08 -17.37 16.21
N GLY A 191 0.14 -17.86 14.97
CA GLY A 191 0.59 -19.19 14.62
C GLY A 191 1.96 -19.10 13.95
N ARG A 192 2.79 -20.12 14.15
CA ARG A 192 4.05 -20.27 13.43
C ARG A 192 4.27 -21.72 13.01
N VAL A 193 4.92 -21.92 11.88
CA VAL A 193 5.43 -23.24 11.49
C VAL A 193 6.56 -23.68 12.44
N ASN A 194 6.62 -24.97 12.75
CA ASN A 194 7.55 -25.50 13.77
C ASN A 194 9.04 -25.30 13.41
N PHE A 195 9.37 -25.25 12.12
CA PHE A 195 10.72 -25.04 11.59
C PHE A 195 11.05 -23.58 11.25
N SER A 196 10.20 -22.60 11.62
CA SER A 196 10.56 -21.19 11.46
C SER A 196 11.77 -20.86 12.35
N ARG A 197 12.69 -20.06 11.83
CA ARG A 197 13.95 -19.70 12.49
C ARG A 197 13.83 -18.50 13.43
N ASP A 198 12.75 -17.74 13.28
CA ASP A 198 12.55 -16.49 14.01
C ASP A 198 12.16 -16.75 15.47
N LEU A 199 12.57 -15.80 16.33
CA LEU A 199 12.20 -15.83 17.74
C LEU A 199 10.67 -15.78 17.89
N PRO A 200 10.08 -16.54 18.85
CA PRO A 200 8.64 -16.50 19.06
C PRO A 200 8.18 -15.10 19.52
N VAL A 201 7.44 -14.42 18.66
CA VAL A 201 6.76 -13.16 18.99
C VAL A 201 5.65 -13.43 20.00
N ARG A 202 5.60 -12.65 21.08
CA ARG A 202 4.63 -12.78 22.17
C ARG A 202 3.51 -11.75 22.09
N ARG A 203 3.86 -10.50 21.79
CA ARG A 203 2.93 -9.39 21.61
C ARG A 203 3.42 -8.52 20.48
N MET A 204 2.49 -7.91 19.77
CA MET A 204 2.76 -7.01 18.66
C MET A 204 1.67 -5.95 18.63
N ILE A 205 2.07 -4.72 18.33
CA ILE A 205 1.18 -3.59 18.10
C ILE A 205 1.61 -2.96 16.79
N ARG A 206 0.67 -2.88 15.84
CA ARG A 206 0.84 -2.24 14.54
C ARG A 206 0.00 -0.98 14.51
N THR A 207 0.58 0.14 14.11
CA THR A 207 -0.13 1.40 13.98
C THR A 207 -0.02 1.90 12.56
N TRP A 208 -1.15 2.23 11.93
CA TRP A 208 -1.22 2.92 10.65
C TRP A 208 -1.84 4.29 10.84
N ILE A 209 -1.21 5.33 10.27
CA ILE A 209 -1.67 6.72 10.41
C ILE A 209 -1.61 7.39 9.03
N LEU A 210 -2.75 7.81 8.50
CA LEU A 210 -2.80 8.67 7.33
C LEU A 210 -2.37 10.08 7.75
N MET A 211 -1.17 10.49 7.34
CA MET A 211 -0.56 11.76 7.76
C MET A 211 -1.16 12.93 6.98
N ASN A 212 -1.47 12.69 5.71
CA ASN A 212 -2.13 13.61 4.80
C ASN A 212 -2.67 12.82 3.59
N GLU A 213 -3.21 13.50 2.58
CA GLU A 213 -3.74 12.95 1.34
C GLU A 213 -2.78 12.06 0.53
N THR A 214 -1.46 12.13 0.80
CA THR A 214 -0.42 11.46 0.04
C THR A 214 0.39 10.46 0.87
N PHE A 215 0.47 10.62 2.18
CA PHE A 215 1.40 9.85 3.03
C PHE A 215 0.72 9.03 4.12
N LEU A 216 1.11 7.77 4.22
CA LEU A 216 0.71 6.82 5.26
C LEU A 216 1.94 6.43 6.07
N GLU A 217 1.86 6.53 7.39
CA GLU A 217 2.89 6.03 8.30
C GLU A 217 2.47 4.67 8.88
N SER A 218 3.42 3.75 8.96
CA SER A 218 3.28 2.46 9.64
C SER A 218 4.39 2.27 10.65
N ASN A 219 4.01 1.91 11.88
CA ASN A 219 4.93 1.51 12.94
C ASN A 219 4.54 0.14 13.47
N LEU A 220 5.55 -0.69 13.72
CA LEU A 220 5.39 -1.99 14.34
C LEU A 220 6.31 -2.09 15.55
N ILE A 221 5.70 -2.31 16.71
CA ILE A 221 6.42 -2.66 17.94
C ILE A 221 6.07 -4.08 18.32
N MET A 222 7.05 -4.83 18.82
CA MET A 222 6.83 -6.20 19.25
C MET A 222 7.67 -6.56 20.46
N SER A 223 7.26 -7.63 21.13
CA SER A 223 8.02 -8.31 22.18
C SER A 223 8.19 -9.77 21.82
N THR A 224 9.31 -10.33 22.24
CA THR A 224 9.60 -11.76 22.09
C THR A 224 9.66 -12.42 23.45
N VAL A 225 10.05 -13.70 23.49
CA VAL A 225 10.33 -14.39 24.77
C VAL A 225 11.44 -13.68 25.56
N THR A 226 12.40 -13.07 24.87
CA THR A 226 13.63 -12.53 25.47
C THR A 226 13.71 -11.01 25.51
N HIS A 227 12.82 -10.30 24.80
CA HIS A 227 12.86 -8.84 24.69
C HIS A 227 11.49 -8.22 25.00
N PRO A 228 11.47 -7.03 25.65
CA PRO A 228 10.24 -6.31 25.96
C PRO A 228 9.60 -5.72 24.69
N MET A 229 8.48 -5.02 24.83
CA MET A 229 7.87 -4.27 23.72
C MET A 229 8.80 -3.15 23.28
N ILE A 230 9.38 -3.28 22.09
CA ILE A 230 10.29 -2.32 21.48
C ILE A 230 9.94 -2.15 20.00
N GLN A 231 10.40 -1.03 19.41
CA GLN A 231 10.30 -0.78 17.97
C GLN A 231 10.91 -1.97 17.23
N HIS A 232 10.22 -2.44 16.18
CA HIS A 232 10.75 -3.40 15.24
C HIS A 232 10.91 -2.77 13.86
N THR A 233 9.84 -2.14 13.35
CA THR A 233 9.88 -1.44 12.07
C THR A 233 9.13 -0.11 12.11
N SER A 234 9.57 0.82 11.27
CA SER A 234 8.86 2.08 10.98
C SER A 234 9.06 2.45 9.53
N ILE A 235 8.02 2.93 8.88
CA ILE A 235 8.04 3.27 7.46
C ILE A 235 6.97 4.31 7.14
N THR A 236 7.30 5.23 6.24
CA THR A 236 6.35 6.17 5.65
C THR A 236 6.24 5.88 4.16
N TYR A 237 5.02 5.62 3.70
CA TYR A 237 4.70 5.34 2.30
C TYR A 237 4.10 6.56 1.61
N GLN A 238 4.35 6.67 0.32
CA GLN A 238 3.62 7.55 -0.57
C GLN A 238 2.51 6.76 -1.29
N LYS A 239 1.33 7.36 -1.43
CA LYS A 239 0.26 6.81 -2.27
C LYS A 239 0.66 6.91 -3.73
N ILE A 240 0.79 5.76 -4.39
CA ILE A 240 1.14 5.70 -5.83
C ILE A 240 -0.07 5.37 -6.70
N PHE A 241 -1.13 4.81 -6.10
CA PHE A 241 -2.36 4.48 -6.80
C PHE A 241 -3.54 4.30 -5.84
N PRO A 242 -4.79 4.52 -6.28
CA PRO A 242 -5.10 5.53 -7.27
C PRO A 242 -4.62 6.90 -6.79
#